data_AF-A0A2G9UUJ8-F1
#
_entry.id   AF-A0A2G9UUJ8-F1
#
_cell.length_a   1.000
_cell.length_b   1.000
_cell.length_c   1.000
_cell.angle_alpha   90.00
_cell.angle_beta   90.00
_cell.angle_gamma   90.00
#
_symmetry.space_group_name_H-M   'P 1'
#
loop_
_entity.id
_entity.type
_entity.pdbx_description
1 polymer ?
#
loop_
_entity_poly.entity_id
_entity_poly.type
_entity_poly.pdbx_seq_one_letter_code
_entity_poly.pdbx_strand_id
1 'polypeptide(L)'
;IPRFDGRLWEWDHFWGIFETVVHKRNFSKIEKLSYLLEALQGPAKDTVNRLQITADNYDVAIQLLRKKYDNREAVVNQLLQNLHDIQTFNRKVLPLPTK
;
A
#
# COMPACT_ATOMS: atom_id res chain seq x y z
N ILE A 1 9.80 -13.93 -5.68
CA ILE A 1 9.41 -12.53 -5.41
C ILE A 1 8.01 -12.56 -4.82
N PRO A 2 7.72 -11.85 -3.71
CA PRO A 2 6.40 -11.86 -3.08
C PRO A 2 5.34 -11.37 -4.07
N ARG A 3 4.11 -11.88 -3.95
CA ARG A 3 2.98 -11.41 -4.74
C ARG A 3 2.21 -10.35 -3.95
N PHE A 4 1.67 -9.36 -4.65
CA PHE A 4 0.89 -8.28 -4.05
C PHE A 4 -0.40 -8.05 -4.84
N ASP A 5 -1.53 -8.24 -4.18
CA ASP A 5 -2.87 -8.09 -4.77
C ASP A 5 -3.48 -6.69 -4.53
N GLY A 6 -2.87 -5.88 -3.66
CA GLY A 6 -3.34 -4.53 -3.33
C GLY A 6 -3.86 -4.36 -1.90
N ARG A 7 -3.66 -5.33 -1.01
CA ARG A 7 -4.02 -5.18 0.42
C ARG A 7 -3.10 -4.18 1.12
N LEU A 8 -3.67 -3.08 1.61
CA LEU A 8 -2.93 -1.98 2.24
C LEU A 8 -2.00 -2.45 3.38
N TRP A 9 -2.47 -3.36 4.24
CA TRP A 9 -1.69 -3.86 5.37
C TRP A 9 -0.52 -4.78 4.97
N GLU A 10 -0.48 -5.26 3.74
CA GLU A 10 0.63 -6.08 3.23
C GLU A 10 1.68 -5.25 2.47
N TRP A 11 1.41 -3.96 2.24
CA TRP A 11 2.27 -3.11 1.44
C TRP A 11 3.69 -3.00 2.00
N ASP A 12 3.85 -2.67 3.28
CA ASP A 12 5.18 -2.53 3.90
C ASP A 12 5.99 -3.84 3.80
N HIS A 13 5.33 -4.99 4.01
CA HIS A 13 5.96 -6.30 3.88
C HIS A 13 6.39 -6.60 2.44
N PHE A 14 5.47 -6.40 1.48
CA PHE A 14 5.73 -6.56 0.06
C PHE A 14 6.89 -5.66 -0.39
N TRP A 15 6.81 -4.36 -0.08
CA TRP A 15 7.79 -3.38 -0.51
C TRP A 15 9.16 -3.65 0.09
N GLY A 16 9.26 -3.99 1.38
CA GLY A 16 10.54 -4.30 2.03
C GLY A 16 11.29 -5.45 1.37
N ILE A 17 10.56 -6.52 1.00
CA ILE A 17 11.16 -7.67 0.29
C ILE A 17 11.48 -7.30 -1.17
N PHE A 18 10.53 -6.68 -1.89
CA PHE A 18 10.72 -6.30 -3.28
C PHE A 18 11.89 -5.33 -3.45
N GLU A 19 12.04 -4.40 -2.51
CA GLU A 19 13.12 -3.41 -2.51
C GLU A 19 14.50 -4.09 -2.45
N THR A 20 14.63 -5.08 -1.57
CA THR A 20 15.89 -5.80 -1.32
C THR A 20 16.25 -6.76 -2.47
N VAL A 21 15.25 -7.45 -3.02
CA VAL A 21 15.46 -8.50 -4.02
C VAL A 21 15.53 -7.94 -5.44
N VAL A 22 14.86 -6.81 -5.73
CA VAL A 22 14.75 -6.26 -7.08
C VAL A 22 15.20 -4.80 -7.15
N HIS A 23 14.60 -3.90 -6.37
CA HIS A 23 14.80 -2.46 -6.54
C HIS A 23 16.26 -2.01 -6.32
N LYS A 24 16.90 -2.50 -5.26
CA LYS A 24 18.30 -2.19 -4.90
C LYS A 24 19.33 -3.01 -5.67
N ARG A 25 18.90 -4.03 -6.42
CA ARG A 25 19.80 -4.83 -7.26
C ARG A 25 20.12 -4.10 -8.56
N ASN A 26 21.26 -4.44 -9.16
CA ASN A 26 21.77 -3.82 -10.37
C ASN A 26 21.11 -4.41 -11.64
N PHE A 27 19.77 -4.43 -11.66
CA PHE A 27 18.98 -4.77 -12.83
C PHE A 27 18.64 -3.49 -13.61
N SER A 28 18.46 -3.62 -14.92
CA SER A 28 17.93 -2.55 -15.76
C SER A 28 16.50 -2.19 -15.32
N LYS A 29 16.07 -0.96 -15.62
CA LYS A 29 14.69 -0.53 -15.30
C LYS A 29 13.63 -1.40 -15.96
N ILE A 30 13.89 -1.90 -17.16
CA ILE A 30 12.98 -2.80 -17.88
C ILE A 30 12.85 -4.15 -17.16
N GLU A 31 13.97 -4.75 -16.73
CA GLU A 31 13.94 -5.99 -15.94
C GLU A 31 13.20 -5.78 -14.62
N LYS A 32 13.48 -4.68 -13.91
CA LYS A 32 12.77 -4.35 -12.66
C LYS A 32 11.27 -4.15 -12.88
N LEU A 33 10.87 -3.53 -13.99
CA LEU A 33 9.47 -3.37 -14.35
C LEU A 33 8.81 -4.72 -14.68
N SER A 34 9.50 -5.62 -15.39
CA SER A 34 9.00 -6.97 -15.65
C SER A 34 8.76 -7.73 -14.34
N TYR A 35 9.73 -7.73 -13.43
CA TYR A 35 9.57 -8.34 -12.11
C TYR A 35 8.45 -7.71 -11.29
N LEU A 36 8.29 -6.38 -11.37
CA LEU A 36 7.20 -5.67 -10.72
C LEU A 36 5.84 -6.14 -11.26
N LEU A 37 5.65 -6.16 -12.59
CA LEU A 37 4.39 -6.55 -13.21
C LEU A 37 4.01 -8.00 -12.95
N GLU A 38 4.99 -8.89 -12.84
CA GLU A 38 4.76 -10.25 -12.40
C GLU A 38 4.34 -10.29 -10.93
N ALA A 39 5.03 -9.57 -10.06
CA ALA A 39 4.74 -9.57 -8.62
C ALA A 39 3.34 -9.02 -8.29
N LEU A 40 2.80 -8.12 -9.11
CA LEU A 40 1.48 -7.53 -8.91
C LEU A 40 0.34 -8.40 -9.43
N GLN A 41 -0.76 -8.41 -8.69
CA GLN A 41 -2.00 -9.11 -9.01
C GLN A 41 -3.21 -8.21 -8.75
N GLY A 42 -4.35 -8.57 -9.35
CA GLY A 42 -5.63 -7.91 -9.12
C GLY A 42 -5.57 -6.37 -9.13
N PRO A 43 -6.18 -5.70 -8.13
CA PRO A 43 -6.19 -4.24 -8.02
C PRO A 43 -4.83 -3.55 -8.06
N ALA A 44 -3.78 -4.20 -7.56
CA ALA A 44 -2.43 -3.64 -7.61
C ALA A 44 -1.87 -3.64 -9.03
N LYS A 45 -2.12 -4.71 -9.80
CA LYS A 45 -1.75 -4.78 -11.21
C LYS A 45 -2.51 -3.76 -12.04
N ASP A 46 -3.81 -3.61 -11.79
CA ASP A 46 -4.66 -2.63 -12.48
C ASP A 46 -4.18 -1.19 -12.32
N THR A 47 -3.50 -0.89 -11.21
CA THR A 47 -2.93 0.45 -10.92
C THR A 47 -1.84 0.84 -11.93
N VAL A 48 -1.11 -0.14 -12.48
CA VAL A 48 0.01 0.08 -13.40
C VAL A 48 -0.26 -0.46 -14.81
N ASN A 49 -1.40 -1.13 -15.03
CA ASN A 49 -1.75 -1.80 -16.29
C ASN A 49 -1.88 -0.86 -17.50
N ARG A 50 -2.06 0.45 -17.25
CA ARG A 50 -2.10 1.48 -18.32
C ARG A 50 -0.72 1.97 -18.76
N LEU A 51 0.34 1.57 -18.07
CA LEU A 51 1.71 1.96 -18.41
C LEU A 51 2.27 1.01 -19.48
N GLN A 52 2.96 1.58 -20.47
CA GLN A 52 3.74 0.78 -21.41
C GLN A 52 4.99 0.21 -20.72
N ILE A 53 5.47 -0.96 -21.15
CA ILE A 53 6.71 -1.53 -20.62
C ILE A 53 7.89 -0.77 -21.21
N THR A 54 8.32 0.28 -20.53
CA THR A 54 9.47 1.13 -20.89
C THR A 54 10.33 1.39 -19.66
N ALA A 55 11.61 1.71 -19.87
CA ALA A 55 12.53 2.03 -18.77
C ALA A 55 12.03 3.22 -17.93
N ASP A 56 11.45 4.23 -18.58
CA ASP A 56 10.95 5.44 -17.93
C ASP A 56 9.72 5.16 -17.05
N ASN A 57 8.91 4.19 -17.43
CA ASN A 57 7.69 3.84 -16.70
C ASN A 57 7.95 3.03 -15.43
N TYR A 58 9.17 2.54 -15.18
CA TYR A 58 9.49 1.86 -13.93
C TYR A 58 9.31 2.79 -12.72
N ASP A 59 9.91 3.98 -12.77
CA ASP A 59 9.85 4.93 -11.66
C ASP A 59 8.41 5.45 -11.46
N VAL A 60 7.69 5.65 -12.57
CA VAL A 60 6.27 6.03 -12.57
C VAL A 60 5.41 4.95 -11.91
N ALA A 61 5.62 3.67 -12.25
CA ALA A 61 4.89 2.56 -11.67
C ALA A 61 5.09 2.49 -10.15
N ILE A 62 6.33 2.65 -9.66
CA ILE A 62 6.64 2.68 -8.22
C ILE A 62 5.95 3.86 -7.54
N GLN A 63 5.99 5.05 -8.13
CA GLN A 63 5.33 6.23 -7.57
C GLN A 63 3.81 6.04 -7.46
N LEU A 64 3.16 5.47 -8.47
CA LEU A 64 1.72 5.20 -8.43
C LEU A 64 1.36 4.19 -7.33
N LEU A 65 2.12 3.10 -7.22
CA LEU A 65 1.91 2.10 -6.17
C LEU A 65 2.13 2.70 -4.79
N ARG A 66 3.21 3.45 -4.57
CA ARG A 66 3.46 4.12 -3.29
C ARG A 66 2.36 5.12 -2.96
N LYS A 67 1.95 5.96 -3.90
CA LYS A 67 0.86 6.93 -3.68
C LYS A 67 -0.44 6.26 -3.22
N LYS A 68 -0.73 5.06 -3.74
CA LYS A 68 -1.96 4.33 -3.42
C LYS A 68 -1.85 3.48 -2.15
N TYR A 69 -0.70 2.86 -1.91
CA TYR A 69 -0.54 1.82 -0.89
C TYR A 69 0.42 2.19 0.26
N ASP A 70 1.34 3.14 0.04
CA ASP A 70 2.30 3.67 1.04
C ASP A 70 1.72 4.85 1.83
N ASN A 71 0.40 5.07 1.76
CA ASN A 71 -0.23 6.21 2.40
C ASN A 71 -0.41 5.97 3.91
N ARG A 72 0.70 6.07 4.65
CA ARG A 72 0.76 5.98 6.11
C ARG A 72 -0.17 6.99 6.80
N GLU A 73 -0.41 8.16 6.20
CA GLU A 73 -1.37 9.12 6.75
C GLU A 73 -2.81 8.60 6.71
N ALA A 74 -3.20 7.87 5.67
CA ALA A 74 -4.53 7.26 5.63
C ALA A 74 -4.69 6.17 6.70
N VAL A 75 -3.65 5.36 6.92
CA VAL A 75 -3.63 4.33 7.96
C VAL A 75 -3.67 4.96 9.36
N VAL A 76 -2.86 5.99 9.61
CA VAL A 76 -2.86 6.73 10.88
C VAL A 76 -4.19 7.44 11.11
N ASN A 77 -4.73 8.12 10.10
CA ASN A 77 -6.04 8.78 10.21
C ASN A 77 -7.17 7.77 10.45
N GLN A 78 -7.12 6.61 9.81
CA GLN A 78 -8.10 5.54 10.04
C GLN A 78 -7.98 4.97 11.47
N LEU A 79 -6.76 4.76 11.97
CA LEU A 79 -6.53 4.35 13.37
C LEU A 79 -7.01 5.41 14.36
N LEU A 80 -6.76 6.69 14.09
CA LEU A 80 -7.24 7.80 14.92
C LEU A 80 -8.77 7.91 14.90
N GLN A 81 -9.41 7.77 13.74
CA GLN A 81 -10.88 7.73 13.61
C GLN A 81 -11.47 6.55 14.40
N ASN A 82 -10.91 5.35 14.26
CA ASN A 82 -11.36 4.18 15.01
C ASN A 82 -11.23 4.39 16.53
N LEU A 83 -10.14 5.01 17.00
CA LEU A 83 -9.98 5.36 18.42
C LEU A 83 -11.01 6.41 18.88
N HIS A 84 -11.27 7.43 18.06
CA HIS A 84 -12.29 8.44 18.33
C HIS A 84 -13.69 7.82 18.43
N ASP A 85 -14.04 6.91 17.53
CA ASP A 85 -15.34 6.24 17.54
C ASP A 85 -15.53 5.35 18.79
N ILE A 86 -14.48 4.63 19.21
CA ILE A 86 -14.50 3.83 20.43
C ILE A 86 -14.68 4.71 21.68
N GLN A 87 -13.97 5.84 21.77
CA GLN A 87 -14.12 6.79 22.89
C GLN A 87 -15.52 7.42 22.92
N THR A 88 -16.06 7.74 21.75
CA THR A 88 -17.38 8.36 21.62
C THR A 88 -18.51 7.37 21.93
N PHE A 89 -18.34 6.10 21.57
CA PHE A 89 -19.23 5.01 21.94
C PHE A 89 -19.26 4.82 23.46
N ASN A 90 -18.10 4.72 24.12
CA ASN A 90 -17.99 4.56 25.58
C ASN A 90 -18.65 5.71 26.37
N ARG A 91 -18.58 6.95 25.86
CA ARG A 91 -19.25 8.11 26.48
C ARG A 91 -20.78 8.06 26.43
N LYS A 92 -21.37 7.38 25.44
CA LYS A 92 -22.83 7.32 25.28
C LYS A 92 -23.49 6.20 26.10
N VAL A 93 -22.72 5.23 26.62
CA VAL A 93 -23.26 4.07 27.35
C VAL A 93 -23.35 4.26 28.88
N LEU A 94 -22.94 5.41 29.42
CA LEU A 94 -23.14 5.74 30.83
C LEU A 94 -24.42 6.58 30.99
N PRO A 95 -25.59 5.99 31.30
CA PRO A 95 -26.70 6.77 31.81
C PRO A 95 -26.28 7.36 33.17
N LEU A 96 -26.46 8.68 33.31
CA LEU A 96 -26.33 9.38 34.59
C LEU A 96 -27.24 8.69 35.62
N PRO A 97 -26.76 8.40 36.85
CA PRO A 97 -27.63 7.95 37.92
C PRO A 97 -28.58 9.10 38.27
N THR A 98 -29.84 8.98 37.85
CA THR A 98 -30.93 9.83 38.32
C THR A 98 -31.12 9.57 39.81
N LYS A 99 -30.77 10.56 40.64
CA LYS A 99 -31.26 10.70 42.01
C LYS A 99 -32.72 11.14 42.00
#